data_AF-A0A2M9JGZ9-F1
#
_entry.id   AF-A0A2M9JGZ9-F1
#
_cell.length_a   1.000
_cell.length_b   1.000
_cell.length_c   1.000
_cell.angle_alpha   90.00
_cell.angle_beta   90.00
_cell.angle_gamma   90.00
#
_symmetry.space_group_name_H-M   'P 1'
#
loop_
_entity.id
_entity.type
_entity.pdbx_description
1 polymer ?
#
loop_
_entity_poly.entity_id
_entity_poly.type
_entity_poly.pdbx_seq_one_letter_code
_entity_poly.pdbx_strand_id
1 'polypeptide(L)'
;MPFSTKTDAPERLAAQHIKDAYDKPGTTKPDNTSKDIPGRTADRPLTRLYADTSRRNANRRAAVATCKKYWGDNYADGGNECDEFPFSTTYEGAAQASAKYDPQGKAPKNNYSARPIPKTDNGAGGTLMSLFYKYNRIIDGPNDGFLVEVN
;
A
#
# COMPACT_ATOMS: atom_id res chain seq x y z
N MET A 1 11.51 -6.48 2.30
CA MET A 1 10.71 -6.95 1.14
C MET A 1 11.15 -6.16 -0.08
N PRO A 2 11.87 -6.81 -1.01
CA PRO A 2 12.44 -6.13 -2.17
C PRO A 2 11.41 -5.95 -3.30
N PHE A 3 11.38 -4.76 -3.88
CA PHE A 3 10.68 -4.41 -5.13
C PHE A 3 11.71 -3.83 -6.10
N SER A 4 11.53 -4.02 -7.41
CA SER A 4 12.48 -3.55 -8.42
C SER A 4 11.83 -2.59 -9.42
N THR A 5 12.49 -1.46 -9.68
CA THR A 5 12.10 -0.49 -10.72
C THR A 5 12.80 -0.72 -12.07
N LYS A 6 13.60 -1.79 -12.19
CA LYS A 6 14.24 -2.19 -13.45
C LYS A 6 13.20 -2.47 -14.53
N THR A 7 13.56 -2.21 -15.78
CA THR A 7 12.65 -2.29 -16.94
C THR A 7 12.06 -3.68 -17.18
N ASP A 8 12.77 -4.72 -16.78
CA ASP A 8 12.41 -6.14 -16.92
C ASP A 8 11.72 -6.71 -15.67
N ALA A 9 11.60 -5.93 -14.59
CA ALA A 9 10.90 -6.36 -13.38
C ALA A 9 9.38 -6.47 -13.65
N PRO A 10 8.75 -7.63 -13.40
CA PRO A 10 7.31 -7.81 -13.62
C PRO A 10 6.42 -6.86 -12.79
N GLU A 11 6.92 -6.38 -11.66
CA GLU A 11 6.24 -5.49 -10.71
C GLU A 11 6.72 -4.03 -10.76
N ARG A 12 7.42 -3.63 -11.83
CA ARG A 12 8.10 -2.33 -11.97
C ARG A 12 7.23 -1.12 -11.62
N LEU A 13 5.98 -1.08 -12.07
CA LEU A 13 5.05 0.03 -11.82
C LEU A 13 4.50 0.02 -10.40
N ALA A 14 4.32 -1.14 -9.78
CA ALA A 14 4.04 -1.23 -8.35
C ALA A 14 5.25 -0.75 -7.53
N ALA A 15 6.46 -1.16 -7.90
CA ALA A 15 7.70 -0.69 -7.30
C ALA A 15 7.86 0.84 -7.44
N GLN A 16 7.59 1.38 -8.63
CA GLN A 16 7.63 2.82 -8.89
C GLN A 16 6.59 3.56 -8.04
N HIS A 17 5.40 2.96 -7.84
CA HIS A 17 4.39 3.55 -6.97
C HIS A 17 4.86 3.66 -5.52
N ILE A 18 5.45 2.59 -4.97
CA ILE A 18 6.05 2.60 -3.64
C ILE A 18 7.19 3.63 -3.57
N LYS A 19 8.05 3.69 -4.59
CA LYS A 19 9.15 4.66 -4.65
C LYS A 19 8.67 6.10 -4.60
N ASP A 20 7.65 6.45 -5.38
CA ASP A 20 7.08 7.79 -5.37
C ASP A 20 6.38 8.10 -4.04
N ALA A 21 5.75 7.10 -3.41
CA ALA A 21 5.12 7.26 -2.10
C ALA A 21 6.16 7.61 -1.00
N TYR A 22 7.38 7.11 -1.11
CA TYR A 22 8.48 7.46 -0.21
C TYR A 22 9.22 8.74 -0.59
N ASP A 23 9.58 8.91 -1.86
CA ASP A 23 10.50 9.97 -2.28
C ASP A 23 9.77 11.24 -2.70
N LYS A 24 8.49 11.14 -3.09
CA LYS A 24 7.65 12.26 -3.54
C LYS A 24 6.24 12.17 -2.94
N PRO A 25 6.09 12.00 -1.62
CA PRO A 25 4.78 11.76 -0.99
C PRO A 25 3.76 12.85 -1.34
N GLY A 26 4.19 14.12 -1.43
CA GLY A 26 3.32 15.25 -1.77
C GLY A 26 2.71 15.21 -3.18
N THR A 27 3.20 14.38 -4.10
CA THR A 27 2.61 14.22 -5.44
C THR A 27 1.68 13.01 -5.55
N THR A 28 1.58 12.20 -4.49
CA THR A 28 0.77 10.99 -4.48
C THR A 28 -0.64 11.23 -3.95
N LYS A 29 -1.62 10.41 -4.38
CA LYS A 29 -3.02 10.54 -3.96
C LYS A 29 -3.40 9.51 -2.90
N PRO A 30 -4.26 9.83 -1.91
CA PRO A 30 -4.93 11.11 -1.70
C PRO A 30 -3.97 12.21 -1.24
N ASP A 31 -4.29 13.47 -1.49
CA ASP A 31 -3.46 14.58 -1.04
C ASP A 31 -3.35 14.64 0.50
N ASN A 32 -2.12 14.82 0.98
CA ASN A 32 -1.78 15.08 2.38
C ASN A 32 -0.41 15.79 2.41
N THR A 33 -0.38 17.03 2.91
CA THR A 33 0.83 17.88 2.96
C THR A 33 1.87 17.38 3.95
N SER A 34 1.47 16.56 4.91
CA SER A 34 2.33 15.93 5.91
C SER A 34 2.41 14.42 5.70
N LYS A 35 2.22 13.96 4.45
CA LYS A 35 2.26 12.55 4.12
C LYS A 35 3.65 12.00 4.38
N ASP A 36 3.69 10.96 5.19
CA ASP A 36 4.88 10.31 5.68
C ASP A 36 4.56 8.83 5.91
N ILE A 37 4.75 8.03 4.87
CA ILE A 37 4.31 6.64 4.82
C ILE A 37 5.35 5.72 5.50
N PRO A 38 4.96 4.85 6.44
CA PRO A 38 5.87 3.91 7.11
C PRO A 38 6.39 2.81 6.17
N GLY A 39 7.38 2.05 6.64
CA GLY A 39 7.92 0.86 5.97
C GLY A 39 9.36 1.00 5.47
N ARG A 40 9.98 2.17 5.61
CA ARG A 40 11.37 2.42 5.16
C ARG A 40 12.41 2.25 6.27
N THR A 41 12.00 2.36 7.53
CA THR A 41 12.89 2.38 8.68
C THR A 41 12.39 1.47 9.80
N ALA A 42 13.31 0.94 10.61
CA ALA A 42 13.00 -0.05 11.65
C ALA A 42 12.13 0.49 12.81
N ASP A 43 12.12 1.80 13.04
CA ASP A 43 11.25 2.46 14.01
C ASP A 43 9.79 2.56 13.53
N ARG A 44 9.56 2.45 12.22
CA ARG A 44 8.25 2.53 11.59
C ARG A 44 8.08 1.46 10.51
N PRO A 45 8.14 0.17 10.88
CA PRO A 45 7.96 -0.91 9.93
C PRO A 45 6.50 -0.99 9.46
N LEU A 46 6.25 -1.76 8.40
CA LEU A 46 4.90 -2.24 8.12
C LEU A 46 4.65 -3.51 8.92
N THR A 47 3.41 -3.71 9.34
CA THR A 47 3.02 -4.89 10.10
C THR A 47 1.92 -5.62 9.37
N ARG A 48 2.08 -6.95 9.23
CA ARG A 48 1.15 -7.76 8.43
C ARG A 48 -0.20 -7.81 9.13
N LEU A 49 -1.25 -7.57 8.36
CA LEU A 49 -2.66 -7.73 8.69
C LEU A 49 -3.21 -8.93 7.93
N TYR A 50 -3.42 -10.05 8.62
CA TYR A 50 -3.86 -11.31 8.01
C TYR A 50 -5.27 -11.73 8.43
N ALA A 51 -5.53 -11.82 9.74
CA ALA A 51 -6.76 -12.43 10.25
C ALA A 51 -8.01 -11.56 10.06
N ASP A 52 -7.89 -10.23 10.23
CA ASP A 52 -9.01 -9.30 10.06
C ASP A 52 -9.25 -8.98 8.57
N THR A 53 -10.01 -9.86 7.93
CA THR A 53 -10.46 -9.69 6.53
C THR A 53 -11.35 -8.47 6.34
N SER A 54 -12.09 -8.04 7.37
CA SER A 54 -12.95 -6.85 7.32
C SER A 54 -12.12 -5.58 7.16
N ARG A 55 -11.04 -5.46 7.94
CA ARG A 55 -10.08 -4.35 7.85
C ARG A 55 -9.28 -4.37 6.57
N ARG A 56 -8.84 -5.54 6.09
CA ARG A 56 -8.21 -5.65 4.77
C ARG A 56 -9.11 -5.13 3.66
N ASN A 57 -10.38 -5.54 3.68
CA ASN A 57 -11.37 -5.05 2.72
C ASN A 57 -11.64 -3.55 2.90
N ALA A 58 -11.59 -3.02 4.13
CA ALA A 58 -11.72 -1.60 4.38
C ALA A 58 -10.55 -0.79 3.81
N ASN A 59 -9.30 -1.26 3.98
CA ASN A 59 -8.13 -0.68 3.34
C ASN A 59 -8.32 -0.62 1.83
N ARG A 60 -8.65 -1.78 1.23
CA ARG A 60 -8.87 -1.89 -0.21
C ARG A 60 -9.95 -0.92 -0.72
N ARG A 61 -11.09 -0.85 -0.01
CA ARG A 61 -12.19 0.07 -0.37
C ARG A 61 -11.76 1.54 -0.28
N ALA A 62 -10.99 1.91 0.74
CA ALA A 62 -10.49 3.28 0.89
C ALA A 62 -9.55 3.66 -0.26
N ALA A 63 -8.64 2.76 -0.66
CA ALA A 63 -7.77 2.99 -1.81
C ALA A 63 -8.56 3.09 -3.13
N VAL A 64 -9.52 2.18 -3.38
CA VAL A 64 -10.40 2.24 -4.56
C VAL A 64 -11.19 3.55 -4.60
N ALA A 65 -11.72 4.00 -3.46
CA ALA A 65 -12.42 5.28 -3.38
C ALA A 65 -11.50 6.46 -3.77
N THR A 66 -10.22 6.40 -3.39
CA THR A 66 -9.21 7.37 -3.87
C THR A 66 -9.01 7.26 -5.37
N CYS A 67 -8.79 6.06 -5.92
CA CYS A 67 -8.62 5.90 -7.37
C CYS A 67 -9.82 6.47 -8.16
N LYS A 68 -11.04 6.18 -7.72
CA LYS A 68 -12.27 6.74 -8.29
C LYS A 68 -12.33 8.26 -8.20
N LYS A 69 -11.97 8.82 -7.03
CA LYS A 69 -11.99 10.27 -6.79
C LYS A 69 -11.06 11.04 -7.73
N TYR A 70 -9.86 10.53 -8.01
CA TYR A 70 -8.83 11.27 -8.74
C TYR A 70 -8.69 10.87 -10.22
N TRP A 71 -9.15 9.67 -10.62
CA TRP A 71 -9.06 9.17 -11.99
C TRP A 71 -10.42 8.80 -12.61
N GLY A 72 -11.52 8.96 -11.87
CA GLY A 72 -12.87 8.62 -12.32
C GLY A 72 -13.28 7.18 -12.05
N ASP A 73 -14.57 6.87 -12.17
CA ASP A 73 -15.10 5.50 -11.99
C ASP A 73 -14.52 4.51 -13.00
N ASN A 74 -14.05 5.02 -14.14
CA ASN A 74 -13.44 4.28 -15.22
C ASN A 74 -11.91 4.14 -15.08
N TYR A 75 -11.33 4.38 -13.89
CA TYR A 75 -9.88 4.24 -13.65
C TYR A 75 -9.32 2.85 -14.02
N ALA A 76 -10.18 1.83 -14.03
CA ALA A 76 -9.83 0.44 -14.34
C ALA A 76 -9.91 0.12 -15.84
N ASP A 77 -10.43 1.04 -16.67
CA ASP A 77 -10.48 0.87 -18.11
C ASP A 77 -9.08 0.65 -18.68
N GLY A 78 -8.99 -0.13 -19.76
CA GLY A 78 -7.71 -0.47 -20.38
C GLY A 78 -6.89 -1.49 -19.60
N GLY A 79 -7.47 -2.19 -18.61
CA GLY A 79 -6.81 -3.27 -17.89
C GLY A 79 -5.99 -2.80 -16.68
N ASN A 80 -6.36 -1.67 -16.10
CA ASN A 80 -5.74 -1.15 -14.88
C ASN A 80 -6.43 -1.69 -13.62
N GLU A 81 -5.69 -1.70 -12.52
CA GLU A 81 -6.19 -1.91 -11.17
C GLU A 81 -5.67 -0.81 -10.25
N CYS A 82 -6.43 -0.51 -9.19
CA CYS A 82 -6.00 0.45 -8.19
C CYS A 82 -4.99 -0.24 -7.26
N ASP A 83 -3.71 0.11 -7.39
CA ASP A 83 -2.65 -0.27 -6.47
C ASP A 83 -2.66 0.64 -5.23
N GLU A 84 -2.19 0.12 -4.09
CA GLU A 84 -2.25 0.79 -2.79
C GLU A 84 -1.00 0.54 -1.94
N PHE A 85 -0.48 1.62 -1.34
CA PHE A 85 0.67 1.56 -0.45
C PHE A 85 0.50 2.50 0.76
N PRO A 86 0.59 2.05 2.02
CA PRO A 86 0.82 0.66 2.45
C PRO A 86 -0.28 -0.31 1.99
N PHE A 87 0.09 -1.60 1.88
CA PHE A 87 -0.78 -2.63 1.29
C PHE A 87 -2.06 -2.84 2.10
N SER A 88 -3.15 -3.28 1.46
CA SER A 88 -4.38 -3.63 2.21
C SER A 88 -4.18 -4.73 3.24
N THR A 89 -3.12 -5.52 3.11
CA THR A 89 -2.70 -6.55 4.06
C THR A 89 -1.73 -6.05 5.13
N THR A 90 -1.75 -4.74 5.43
CA THR A 90 -0.99 -4.14 6.54
C THR A 90 -1.89 -3.36 7.49
N TYR A 91 -1.49 -3.23 8.75
CA TYR A 91 -2.22 -2.41 9.73
C TYR A 91 -2.14 -0.91 9.38
N GLU A 92 -1.08 -0.50 8.69
CA GLU A 92 -0.81 0.86 8.20
C GLU A 92 -1.54 1.19 6.88
N GLY A 93 -2.39 0.28 6.38
CA GLY A 93 -3.13 0.47 5.14
C GLY A 93 -4.16 1.62 5.18
N ALA A 94 -4.77 1.88 4.03
CA ALA A 94 -5.55 3.09 3.76
C ALA A 94 -6.71 3.43 4.73
N ALA A 95 -7.25 2.45 5.47
CA ALA A 95 -8.32 2.66 6.43
C ALA A 95 -7.83 2.91 7.86
N GLN A 96 -6.52 2.92 8.12
CA GLN A 96 -5.92 3.04 9.45
C GLN A 96 -6.53 4.20 10.26
N ALA A 97 -6.58 5.40 9.70
CA ALA A 97 -7.09 6.61 10.36
C ALA A 97 -8.63 6.74 10.37
N SER A 98 -9.37 5.68 10.02
CA SER A 98 -10.83 5.70 10.16
C SER A 98 -11.24 5.57 11.62
N ALA A 99 -12.37 6.19 12.01
CA ALA A 99 -12.88 6.12 13.38
C ALA A 99 -13.09 4.69 13.91
N LYS A 100 -13.27 3.70 13.01
CA LYS A 100 -13.38 2.28 13.36
C LYS A 100 -12.04 1.67 13.82
N TYR A 101 -10.93 2.05 13.19
CA TYR A 101 -9.62 1.43 13.41
C TYR A 101 -8.65 2.30 14.22
N ASP A 102 -8.95 3.58 14.36
CA ASP A 102 -8.25 4.55 15.20
C ASP A 102 -9.27 5.50 15.85
N PRO A 103 -10.03 5.04 16.85
CA PRO A 103 -11.06 5.84 17.51
C PRO A 103 -10.48 7.02 18.30
N GLN A 104 -9.19 6.97 18.66
CA GLN A 104 -8.50 8.07 19.33
C GLN A 104 -7.96 9.13 18.35
N GLY A 105 -8.03 8.90 17.04
CA GLY A 105 -7.60 9.85 16.02
C GLY A 105 -6.10 10.15 16.04
N LYS A 106 -5.26 9.17 16.42
CA LYS A 106 -3.81 9.32 16.48
C LYS A 106 -3.12 9.09 15.14
N ALA A 107 -3.69 8.25 14.28
CA ALA A 107 -3.15 7.93 12.98
C ALA A 107 -3.33 9.11 12.00
N PRO A 108 -2.31 9.44 11.20
CA PRO A 108 -2.42 10.51 10.22
C PRO A 108 -3.46 10.16 9.14
N LYS A 109 -4.40 11.07 8.91
CA LYS A 109 -5.40 10.93 7.84
C LYS A 109 -4.73 10.92 6.48
N ASN A 110 -5.27 10.16 5.52
CA ASN A 110 -4.77 10.12 4.14
C ASN A 110 -3.28 9.76 4.04
N ASN A 111 -2.73 9.00 4.99
CA ASN A 111 -1.32 8.63 5.03
C ASN A 111 -1.03 7.32 4.27
N TYR A 112 -1.49 7.29 3.02
CA TYR A 112 -1.27 6.21 2.08
C TYR A 112 -1.21 6.80 0.68
N SER A 113 -0.89 5.97 -0.30
CA SER A 113 -0.88 6.27 -1.71
C SER A 113 -1.73 5.24 -2.45
N ALA A 114 -2.54 5.69 -3.40
CA ALA A 114 -3.29 4.83 -4.31
C ALA A 114 -3.14 5.35 -5.75
N ARG A 115 -3.00 4.42 -6.69
CA ARG A 115 -2.70 4.74 -8.09
C ARG A 115 -3.22 3.63 -9.03
N PRO A 116 -3.92 3.97 -10.11
CA PRO A 116 -4.19 3.02 -11.18
C PRO A 116 -2.88 2.61 -11.87
N ILE A 117 -2.61 1.30 -11.94
CA ILE A 117 -1.50 0.72 -12.70
C ILE A 117 -2.01 -0.52 -13.47
N PRO A 118 -1.29 -1.00 -14.50
CA PRO A 118 -1.68 -2.20 -15.24
C PRO A 118 -1.84 -3.41 -14.30
N LYS A 119 -2.90 -4.19 -14.53
CA LYS A 119 -3.25 -5.38 -13.74
C LYS A 119 -2.11 -6.39 -13.62
N THR A 120 -1.34 -6.59 -14.70
CA THR A 120 -0.21 -7.52 -14.72
C THR A 120 0.87 -7.10 -13.73
N ASP A 121 1.19 -5.81 -13.70
CA ASP A 121 2.17 -5.20 -12.80
C ASP A 121 1.69 -5.27 -11.33
N ASN A 122 0.43 -4.90 -11.10
CA ASN A 122 -0.20 -4.97 -9.79
C ASN A 122 -0.23 -6.41 -9.23
N GLY A 123 -0.60 -7.38 -10.08
CA GLY A 123 -0.66 -8.79 -9.75
C GLY A 123 0.72 -9.39 -9.45
N ALA A 124 1.76 -8.97 -10.19
CA ALA A 124 3.14 -9.36 -9.90
C ALA A 124 3.59 -8.84 -8.53
N GLY A 125 3.33 -7.56 -8.21
CA GLY A 125 3.63 -6.98 -6.90
C GLY A 125 2.90 -7.70 -5.75
N GLY A 126 1.61 -8.01 -5.94
CA GLY A 126 0.82 -8.78 -4.98
C GLY A 126 1.32 -10.22 -4.78
N THR A 127 1.79 -10.86 -5.85
CA THR A 127 2.41 -12.20 -5.80
C THR A 127 3.71 -12.15 -5.01
N LEU A 128 4.58 -11.18 -5.29
CA LEU A 128 5.84 -10.98 -4.58
C LEU A 128 5.60 -10.75 -3.08
N MET A 129 4.65 -9.89 -2.72
CA MET A 129 4.25 -9.65 -1.33
C MET A 129 3.76 -10.95 -0.65
N SER A 130 2.91 -11.72 -1.34
CA SER A 130 2.36 -12.97 -0.80
C SER A 130 3.45 -14.03 -0.57
N LEU A 131 4.40 -14.15 -1.50
CA LEU A 131 5.56 -15.03 -1.36
C LEU A 131 6.50 -14.55 -0.25
N PHE A 132 6.71 -13.24 -0.12
CA PHE A 132 7.51 -12.67 0.97
C PHE A 132 6.94 -13.06 2.34
N TYR A 133 5.63 -12.86 2.56
CA TYR A 133 4.98 -13.28 3.80
C TYR A 133 5.13 -14.78 4.07
N LYS A 134 4.96 -15.61 3.04
CA LYS A 134 5.03 -17.07 3.15
C LYS A 134 6.44 -17.54 3.51
N TYR A 135 7.45 -17.12 2.76
CA TYR A 135 8.81 -17.64 2.90
C TYR A 135 9.53 -17.09 4.13
N ASN A 136 9.24 -15.84 4.52
CA ASN A 136 9.80 -15.25 5.74
C ASN A 136 8.94 -15.54 6.98
N ARG A 137 7.83 -16.28 6.82
CA ARG A 137 6.89 -16.64 7.89
C ARG A 137 6.39 -15.44 8.69
N ILE A 138 6.21 -14.30 8.01
CA ILE A 138 5.78 -13.05 8.64
C ILE A 138 4.45 -13.30 9.35
N ILE A 139 4.38 -13.08 10.65
CA ILE A 139 3.17 -13.32 11.45
C ILE A 139 2.24 -12.11 11.40
N ASP A 140 0.97 -12.34 11.72
CA ASP A 140 -0.03 -11.27 11.87
C ASP A 140 0.25 -10.45 13.14
N GLY A 141 0.13 -9.13 13.05
CA GLY A 141 0.19 -8.24 14.19
C GLY A 141 1.49 -7.43 14.34
N PRO A 142 1.60 -6.65 15.43
CA PRO A 142 2.60 -5.58 15.56
C PRO A 142 4.01 -6.07 15.91
N ASN A 143 4.16 -7.35 16.27
CA ASN A 143 5.42 -7.89 16.79
C ASN A 143 6.37 -8.39 15.70
N ASP A 144 5.96 -8.35 14.44
CA ASP A 144 6.75 -8.82 13.29
C ASP A 144 6.70 -7.79 12.17
N GLY A 145 7.46 -6.73 12.38
CA GLY A 145 7.59 -5.62 11.44
C GLY A 145 8.53 -5.97 10.29
N PHE A 146 8.16 -5.57 9.07
CA PHE A 146 9.02 -5.70 7.90
C PHE A 146 9.20 -4.37 7.18
N LEU A 147 10.35 -4.23 6.53
CA LEU A 147 10.67 -3.07 5.71
C LEU A 147 10.40 -3.36 4.23
N VAL A 148 10.09 -2.32 3.48
CA VAL A 148 9.95 -2.36 2.02
C VAL A 148 11.12 -1.60 1.43
N GLU A 149 11.84 -2.27 0.55
CA GLU A 149 13.00 -1.75 -0.13
C GLU A 149 12.71 -1.71 -1.62
N VAL A 150 13.00 -0.59 -2.27
CA VAL A 150 12.82 -0.43 -3.72
C VAL A 150 14.18 -0.18 -4.36
N ASN A 151 14.55 -1.07 -5.28
CA ASN A 151 15.84 -1.09 -5.99
C ASN A 151 15.71 -0.74 -7.47
#